data_AF-A0A1F9EYN0-F1
#
_entry.id   AF-A0A1F9EYN0-F1
#
_cell.length_a   1.000
_cell.length_b   1.000
_cell.length_c   1.000
_cell.angle_alpha   90.00
_cell.angle_beta   90.00
_cell.angle_gamma   90.00
#
_symmetry.space_group_name_H-M   'P 1'
#
loop_
_entity.id
_entity.type
_entity.pdbx_description
1 polymer ?
#
loop_
_entity_poly.entity_id
_entity_poly.type
_entity_poly.pdbx_seq_one_letter_code
_entity_poly.pdbx_strand_id
1 'polypeptide(L)'
;MVTSDRYPHEIAGLEERLKTRLQWGLVADVQPPEIETRIAILEQKAHGIGCALPVDVAEYLATTVTSSVRELEGALVRLSAFSQITREPITLAGAREQLRPVLAMKSAEVPIARVIEVVATYYGLRSKDLTGPSRQRQVTRARQVAMFLVRHHLARSLPEIGRAFGDRDHTTALASVNKIAGLKDSDAGIQAVLSRLSASLFGG
;
A
#
# COMPACT_ATOMS: atom_id res chain seq x y z
N MET A 1 12.29 -22.23 13.18
CA MET A 1 11.89 -21.45 11.98
C MET A 1 11.45 -20.09 12.47
N VAL A 2 12.02 -19.02 11.91
CA VAL A 2 11.67 -17.63 12.26
C VAL A 2 11.03 -17.01 11.02
N THR A 3 9.91 -16.33 11.20
CA THR A 3 9.20 -15.62 10.13
C THR A 3 9.26 -14.11 10.42
N SER A 4 9.47 -13.30 9.38
CA SER A 4 9.59 -11.85 9.50
C SER A 4 9.03 -11.20 8.25
N ASP A 5 8.35 -10.06 8.41
CA ASP A 5 7.83 -9.25 7.29
C ASP A 5 8.93 -8.41 6.61
N ARG A 6 10.16 -8.50 7.11
CA ARG A 6 11.33 -7.77 6.61
C ARG A 6 12.53 -8.69 6.54
N TYR A 7 13.44 -8.39 5.62
CA TYR A 7 14.71 -9.10 5.55
C TYR A 7 15.52 -8.90 6.83
N PRO A 8 16.33 -9.88 7.26
CA PRO A 8 17.08 -9.79 8.51
C PRO A 8 17.92 -8.51 8.67
N HIS A 9 18.44 -7.93 7.58
CA HIS A 9 19.21 -6.69 7.62
C HIS A 9 18.37 -5.42 7.85
N GLU A 10 17.07 -5.47 7.55
CA GLU A 10 16.13 -4.34 7.62
C GLU A 10 15.35 -4.30 8.95
N ILE A 11 15.59 -5.26 9.85
CA ILE A 11 14.95 -5.32 11.17
C ILE A 11 15.62 -4.29 12.09
N ALA A 12 14.93 -3.18 12.33
CA ALA A 12 15.38 -2.13 13.24
C ALA A 12 15.41 -2.63 14.69
N GLY A 13 16.44 -2.28 15.45
CA GLY A 13 16.59 -2.66 16.86
C GLY A 13 17.15 -4.06 17.10
N LEU A 14 17.41 -4.85 16.06
CA LEU A 14 18.05 -6.15 16.19
C LEU A 14 19.59 -6.01 16.25
N GLU A 15 20.25 -6.70 17.18
CA GLU A 15 21.72 -6.69 17.28
C GLU A 15 22.38 -7.25 16.01
N GLU A 16 23.50 -6.66 15.59
CA GLU A 16 24.19 -7.05 14.36
C GLU A 16 24.55 -8.54 14.32
N ARG A 17 25.03 -9.11 15.44
CA ARG A 17 25.33 -10.56 15.52
C ARG A 17 24.11 -11.44 15.22
N LEU A 18 22.90 -10.99 15.57
CA LEU A 18 21.67 -11.74 15.30
C LEU A 18 21.25 -11.59 13.83
N LYS A 19 21.42 -10.41 13.23
CA LYS A 19 21.20 -10.21 11.80
C LYS A 19 22.10 -11.11 10.96
N THR A 20 23.41 -11.13 11.26
CA THR A 20 24.38 -11.99 10.57
C THR A 20 24.01 -13.46 10.72
N ARG A 21 23.62 -13.90 11.93
CA ARG A 21 23.24 -15.29 12.18
C ARG A 21 21.98 -15.71 11.43
N LEU A 22 20.99 -14.82 11.29
CA LEU A 22 19.77 -15.07 10.51
C LEU A 22 20.08 -15.16 9.00
N GLN A 23 21.05 -14.39 8.51
CA GLN A 23 21.48 -14.42 7.10
C GLN A 23 22.30 -15.66 6.75
N TRP A 24 23.01 -16.24 7.71
CA TRP A 24 23.79 -17.48 7.49
C TRP A 24 22.91 -18.73 7.33
N GLY A 25 21.62 -18.65 7.68
CA GLY A 25 20.64 -19.70 7.41
C GLY A 25 20.01 -19.58 6.02
N LEU A 26 19.15 -20.55 5.67
CA LEU A 26 18.30 -20.47 4.49
C LEU A 26 17.27 -19.34 4.68
N VAL A 27 17.41 -18.26 3.91
CA VAL A 27 16.42 -17.19 3.83
C VAL A 27 15.56 -17.46 2.59
N ALA A 28 14.35 -17.98 2.80
CA ALA A 28 13.37 -18.15 1.74
C ALA A 28 12.43 -16.94 1.74
N ASP A 29 12.30 -16.28 0.59
CA ASP A 29 11.32 -15.21 0.40
C ASP A 29 9.94 -15.83 0.15
N VAL A 30 8.92 -15.35 0.86
CA VAL A 30 7.54 -15.78 0.69
C VAL A 30 6.84 -14.78 -0.22
N GLN A 31 6.76 -15.12 -1.50
CA GLN A 31 6.03 -14.30 -2.47
C GLN A 31 4.51 -14.40 -2.25
N PRO A 32 3.75 -13.34 -2.55
CA PRO A 32 2.31 -13.42 -2.61
C PRO A 32 1.88 -14.55 -3.56
N PRO A 33 0.94 -15.43 -3.15
CA PRO A 33 0.49 -16.52 -3.99
C PRO A 33 -0.18 -16.00 -5.26
N GLU A 34 -0.02 -16.72 -6.37
CA GLU A 34 -0.75 -16.46 -7.62
C GLU A 34 -2.27 -16.66 -7.44
N ILE A 35 -3.06 -16.21 -8.42
CA ILE A 35 -4.53 -16.24 -8.30
C ILE A 35 -5.06 -17.66 -8.11
N GLU A 36 -4.52 -18.63 -8.83
CA GLU A 36 -4.85 -20.05 -8.76
C GLU A 36 -4.57 -20.58 -7.35
N THR A 37 -3.44 -20.19 -6.77
CA THR A 37 -3.06 -20.58 -5.41
C THR A 37 -3.97 -19.92 -4.36
N ARG A 38 -4.38 -18.65 -4.56
CA ARG A 38 -5.34 -17.98 -3.68
C ARG A 38 -6.71 -18.65 -3.71
N ILE A 39 -7.18 -19.08 -4.88
CA ILE A 39 -8.44 -19.84 -5.02
C ILE A 39 -8.32 -21.17 -4.27
N ALA A 40 -7.24 -21.93 -4.48
CA ALA A 40 -7.02 -23.20 -3.78
C ALA A 40 -6.98 -23.03 -2.24
N ILE A 41 -6.34 -21.96 -1.74
CA ILE A 41 -6.35 -21.64 -0.30
C ILE A 41 -7.78 -21.37 0.18
N LEU A 42 -8.56 -20.55 -0.55
CA LEU A 42 -9.94 -20.24 -0.20
C LEU A 42 -10.82 -21.49 -0.14
N GLU A 43 -10.74 -22.36 -1.15
CA GLU A 43 -11.49 -23.61 -1.21
C GLU A 43 -11.13 -24.54 -0.05
N GLN A 44 -9.83 -24.73 0.21
CA GLN A 44 -9.37 -25.56 1.32
C GLN A 44 -9.85 -25.02 2.68
N LYS A 45 -9.78 -23.69 2.87
CA LYS A 45 -10.21 -23.04 4.11
C LYS A 45 -11.73 -23.08 4.27
N ALA A 46 -12.48 -22.87 3.19
CA ALA A 46 -13.94 -22.94 3.18
C ALA A 46 -14.41 -24.35 3.55
N HIS A 47 -13.78 -25.37 2.98
CA HIS A 47 -14.03 -26.76 3.34
C HIS A 47 -13.76 -27.03 4.82
N GLY A 48 -12.62 -26.55 5.35
CA GLY A 48 -12.25 -26.73 6.75
C GLY A 48 -13.21 -26.08 7.77
N ILE A 49 -13.91 -25.01 7.38
CA ILE A 49 -14.92 -24.34 8.22
C ILE A 49 -16.36 -24.75 7.90
N GLY A 50 -16.57 -25.73 7.01
CA GLY A 50 -17.89 -26.20 6.60
C GLY A 50 -18.71 -25.16 5.81
N CYS A 51 -18.04 -24.25 5.11
CA CYS A 51 -18.67 -23.18 4.34
C CYS A 51 -18.78 -23.57 2.87
N ALA A 52 -20.00 -23.55 2.33
CA ALA A 52 -20.21 -23.68 0.89
C ALA A 52 -19.81 -22.36 0.21
N LEU A 53 -18.64 -22.36 -0.44
CA LEU A 53 -18.12 -21.21 -1.17
C LEU A 53 -18.31 -21.43 -2.69
N PRO A 54 -19.19 -20.66 -3.34
CA PRO A 54 -19.32 -20.71 -4.80
C PRO A 54 -18.04 -20.31 -5.53
N VAL A 55 -17.79 -20.91 -6.70
CA VAL A 55 -16.58 -20.69 -7.52
C VAL A 55 -16.42 -19.22 -7.92
N ASP A 56 -17.51 -18.58 -8.37
CA ASP A 56 -17.53 -17.16 -8.76
C ASP A 56 -17.19 -16.22 -7.58
N VAL A 57 -17.58 -16.60 -6.36
CA VAL A 57 -17.20 -15.88 -5.14
C VAL A 57 -15.74 -16.11 -4.79
N ALA A 58 -15.23 -17.34 -4.95
CA ALA A 58 -13.81 -17.64 -4.72
C ALA A 58 -12.90 -16.87 -5.69
N GLU A 59 -13.25 -16.84 -6.98
CA GLU A 59 -12.57 -16.04 -8.01
C GLU A 59 -12.65 -14.54 -7.70
N TYR A 60 -13.82 -14.04 -7.31
CA TYR A 60 -13.99 -12.64 -6.91
C TYR A 60 -13.11 -12.27 -5.71
N LEU A 61 -13.06 -13.11 -4.68
CA LEU A 61 -12.19 -12.90 -3.52
C LEU A 61 -10.71 -12.92 -3.91
N ALA A 62 -10.30 -13.90 -4.72
CA ALA A 62 -8.91 -14.06 -5.16
C ALA A 62 -8.43 -12.92 -6.08
N THR A 63 -9.33 -12.32 -6.87
CA THR A 63 -9.01 -11.15 -7.71
C THR A 63 -9.02 -9.84 -6.92
N THR A 64 -9.90 -9.71 -5.93
CA THR A 64 -10.12 -8.44 -5.22
C THR A 64 -9.24 -8.29 -3.98
N VAL A 65 -8.86 -9.39 -3.33
CA VAL A 65 -8.05 -9.39 -2.10
C VAL A 65 -6.66 -9.97 -2.39
N THR A 66 -5.76 -9.10 -2.86
CA THR A 66 -4.41 -9.48 -3.31
C THR A 66 -3.29 -9.10 -2.35
N SER A 67 -3.58 -8.35 -1.28
CA SER A 67 -2.56 -7.78 -0.38
C SER A 67 -1.90 -8.81 0.53
N SER A 68 -2.65 -9.79 1.06
CA SER A 68 -2.08 -10.86 1.88
C SER A 68 -3.05 -12.04 2.01
N VAL A 69 -2.52 -13.24 2.28
CA VAL A 69 -3.32 -14.44 2.57
C VAL A 69 -4.19 -14.24 3.82
N ARG A 70 -3.69 -13.53 4.82
CA ARG A 70 -4.44 -13.23 6.06
C ARG A 70 -5.72 -12.44 5.78
N GLU A 71 -5.64 -11.44 4.89
CA GLU A 71 -6.81 -10.66 4.51
C GLU A 71 -7.80 -11.46 3.67
N LEU A 72 -7.28 -12.31 2.78
CA LEU A 72 -8.07 -13.25 1.97
C LEU A 72 -8.88 -14.19 2.88
N GLU A 73 -8.21 -14.81 3.85
CA GLU A 73 -8.85 -15.65 4.88
C GLU A 73 -9.87 -14.85 5.71
N GLY A 74 -9.52 -13.62 6.11
CA GLY A 74 -10.43 -12.76 6.85
C GLY A 74 -11.70 -12.40 6.07
N ALA A 75 -11.60 -12.22 4.75
CA ALA A 75 -12.77 -11.99 3.89
C ALA A 75 -13.67 -13.22 3.84
N LEU A 76 -13.10 -14.41 3.69
CA LEU A 76 -13.83 -15.68 3.72
C LEU A 76 -14.56 -15.89 5.05
N VAL A 77 -13.87 -15.68 6.18
CA VAL A 77 -14.46 -15.84 7.52
C VAL A 77 -15.64 -14.89 7.72
N ARG A 78 -15.53 -13.63 7.26
CA ARG A 78 -16.65 -12.67 7.34
C ARG A 78 -17.85 -13.11 6.53
N LEU A 79 -17.64 -13.57 5.29
CA LEU A 79 -18.75 -14.06 4.45
C LEU A 79 -19.41 -15.30 5.03
N SER A 80 -18.62 -16.24 5.54
CA SER A 80 -19.12 -17.43 6.23
C SER A 80 -19.95 -17.06 7.45
N ALA A 81 -19.43 -16.17 8.32
CA ALA A 81 -20.16 -15.70 9.49
C ALA A 81 -21.47 -14.99 9.12
N PHE A 82 -21.44 -14.13 8.09
CA PHE A 82 -22.64 -13.45 7.60
C PHE A 82 -23.70 -14.44 7.12
N SER A 83 -23.32 -15.39 6.26
CA SER A 83 -24.20 -16.46 5.76
C SER A 83 -24.81 -17.29 6.89
N GLN A 84 -24.03 -17.60 7.94
CA GLN A 84 -24.54 -18.32 9.11
C GLN A 84 -25.55 -17.51 9.93
N ILE A 85 -25.29 -16.21 10.12
CA ILE A 85 -26.17 -15.31 10.89
C ILE A 85 -27.47 -15.05 10.14
N THR A 86 -27.42 -14.76 8.84
CA THR A 86 -28.61 -14.49 8.02
C THR A 86 -29.34 -15.76 7.58
N ARG A 87 -28.67 -16.91 7.66
CA ARG A 87 -29.11 -18.21 7.10
C ARG A 87 -29.33 -18.16 5.59
N GLU A 88 -28.68 -17.22 4.91
CA GLU A 88 -28.71 -17.11 3.45
C GLU A 88 -27.44 -17.70 2.85
N PRO A 89 -27.52 -18.36 1.68
CA PRO A 89 -26.33 -18.86 1.00
C PRO A 89 -25.42 -17.70 0.57
N ILE A 90 -24.11 -17.95 0.54
CA ILE A 90 -23.16 -16.98 -0.02
C ILE A 90 -23.46 -16.83 -1.52
N THR A 91 -23.62 -15.58 -1.96
CA THR A 91 -23.78 -15.22 -3.36
C THR A 91 -22.78 -14.14 -3.74
N LEU A 92 -22.45 -14.00 -5.03
CA LEU A 92 -21.56 -12.95 -5.50
C LEU A 92 -22.08 -11.54 -5.17
N ALA A 93 -23.39 -11.32 -5.25
CA ALA A 93 -24.00 -10.05 -4.89
C ALA A 93 -23.81 -9.73 -3.40
N GLY A 94 -24.14 -10.67 -2.51
CA GLY A 94 -23.93 -10.52 -1.07
C GLY A 94 -22.46 -10.35 -0.73
N ALA A 95 -21.56 -11.08 -1.39
CA ALA A 95 -20.12 -10.95 -1.18
C ALA A 95 -19.61 -9.55 -1.53
N ARG A 96 -20.05 -9.00 -2.66
CA ARG A 96 -19.70 -7.62 -3.07
C ARG A 96 -20.19 -6.58 -2.07
N GLU A 97 -21.42 -6.72 -1.59
CA GLU A 97 -22.01 -5.80 -0.62
C GLU A 97 -21.28 -5.86 0.74
N GLN A 98 -21.08 -7.06 1.27
CA GLN A 98 -20.46 -7.27 2.58
C GLN A 98 -18.98 -6.89 2.61
N LEU A 99 -18.27 -7.07 1.50
CA LEU A 99 -16.87 -6.69 1.42
C LEU A 99 -16.67 -5.24 1.01
N ARG A 100 -17.71 -4.53 0.53
CA ARG A 100 -17.62 -3.14 0.11
C ARG A 100 -17.02 -2.23 1.18
N PRO A 101 -17.37 -2.29 2.48
CA PRO A 101 -16.77 -1.43 3.50
C PRO A 101 -15.27 -1.72 3.70
N VAL A 102 -14.89 -3.00 3.70
CA VAL A 102 -13.49 -3.45 3.87
C VAL A 102 -12.64 -3.02 2.68
N LEU A 103 -13.20 -3.09 1.47
CA LEU A 103 -12.56 -2.64 0.24
C LEU A 103 -12.60 -1.12 0.10
N ALA A 104 -13.62 -0.45 0.64
CA ALA A 104 -13.72 1.01 0.65
C ALA A 104 -12.68 1.64 1.59
N MET A 105 -12.34 0.99 2.71
CA MET A 105 -11.20 1.40 3.54
C MET A 105 -9.88 1.36 2.77
N LYS A 106 -9.73 0.46 1.79
CA LYS A 106 -8.58 0.46 0.85
C LYS A 106 -8.73 1.46 -0.28
N SER A 107 -9.97 1.76 -0.68
CA SER A 107 -10.30 2.76 -1.72
C SER A 107 -10.19 4.20 -1.23
N ALA A 108 -10.08 4.39 0.10
CA ALA A 108 -9.73 5.66 0.73
C ALA A 108 -8.23 5.99 0.64
N GLU A 109 -7.43 5.19 -0.08
CA GLU A 109 -6.09 5.60 -0.46
C GLU A 109 -6.16 6.72 -1.50
N VAL A 110 -5.78 7.92 -1.08
CA VAL A 110 -5.62 9.06 -1.98
C VAL A 110 -4.71 8.65 -3.16
N PRO A 111 -5.15 8.72 -4.42
CA PRO A 111 -4.32 8.32 -5.54
C PRO A 111 -3.12 9.26 -5.69
N ILE A 112 -1.97 8.74 -6.16
CA ILE A 112 -0.75 9.54 -6.36
C ILE A 112 -1.04 10.76 -7.25
N ALA A 113 -1.87 10.59 -8.27
CA ALA A 113 -2.30 11.67 -9.16
C ALA A 113 -2.95 12.85 -8.40
N ARG A 114 -3.75 12.55 -7.37
CA ARG A 114 -4.38 13.58 -6.53
C ARG A 114 -3.36 14.32 -5.66
N VAL A 115 -2.36 13.61 -5.14
CA VAL A 115 -1.24 14.25 -4.43
C VAL A 115 -0.49 15.19 -5.38
N ILE A 116 -0.17 14.75 -6.59
CA ILE A 116 0.50 15.58 -7.61
C ILE A 116 -0.31 16.83 -7.90
N GLU A 117 -1.62 16.69 -8.11
CA GLU A 117 -2.52 17.80 -8.40
C GLU A 117 -2.55 18.83 -7.26
N VAL A 118 -2.85 18.40 -6.03
CA VAL A 118 -2.97 19.31 -4.87
C VAL A 118 -1.65 20.00 -4.57
N VAL A 119 -0.52 19.28 -4.64
CA VAL A 119 0.81 19.89 -4.43
C VAL A 119 1.13 20.87 -5.56
N ALA A 120 0.84 20.53 -6.82
CA ALA A 120 1.04 21.45 -7.93
C ALA A 120 0.24 22.74 -7.73
N THR A 121 -1.05 22.63 -7.42
CA THR A 121 -1.94 23.77 -7.14
C THR A 121 -1.40 24.62 -5.99
N TYR A 122 -0.94 24.01 -4.90
CA TYR A 122 -0.37 24.72 -3.75
C TYR A 122 0.84 25.59 -4.15
N TYR A 123 1.68 25.10 -5.06
CA TYR A 123 2.86 25.82 -5.54
C TYR A 123 2.58 26.72 -6.76
N GLY A 124 1.33 26.85 -7.21
CA GLY A 124 0.98 27.62 -8.42
C GLY A 124 1.50 26.99 -9.72
N LEU A 125 1.66 25.67 -9.73
CA LEU A 125 2.16 24.88 -10.85
C LEU A 125 1.04 24.01 -11.44
N ARG A 126 1.26 23.46 -12.63
CA ARG A 126 0.37 22.43 -13.21
C ARG A 126 0.92 21.04 -12.89
N SER A 127 0.05 20.04 -12.80
CA SER A 127 0.45 18.64 -12.55
C SER A 127 1.53 18.15 -13.52
N LYS A 128 1.44 18.58 -14.80
CA LYS A 128 2.43 18.25 -15.83
C LYS A 128 3.82 18.85 -15.59
N ASP A 129 3.92 19.94 -14.82
CA ASP A 129 5.21 20.54 -14.48
C ASP A 129 5.96 19.66 -13.45
N LEU A 130 5.21 18.98 -12.56
CA LEU A 130 5.76 18.02 -11.60
C LEU A 130 6.18 16.70 -12.25
N THR A 131 5.47 16.24 -13.28
CA THR A 131 5.87 15.03 -14.02
C THR A 131 6.91 15.32 -15.10
N GLY A 132 6.89 16.50 -15.72
CA GLY A 132 7.81 16.90 -16.79
C GLY A 132 9.25 17.15 -16.35
N PRO A 133 10.19 17.38 -17.30
CA PRO A 133 11.63 17.36 -17.06
C PRO A 133 12.20 18.61 -16.35
N SER A 134 11.37 19.63 -16.09
CA SER A 134 11.82 20.91 -15.54
C SER A 134 12.57 20.73 -14.21
N ARG A 135 13.75 21.35 -14.14
CA ARG A 135 14.66 21.36 -12.98
C ARG A 135 14.63 22.68 -12.22
N GLN A 136 13.73 23.59 -12.56
CA GLN A 136 13.57 24.87 -11.84
C GLN A 136 13.38 24.60 -10.34
N ARG A 137 13.98 25.45 -9.49
CA ARG A 137 14.05 25.23 -8.04
C ARG A 137 12.67 25.03 -7.40
N GLN A 138 11.68 25.84 -7.80
CA GLN A 138 10.30 25.74 -7.31
C GLN A 138 9.65 24.41 -7.72
N VAL A 139 9.79 24.00 -8.98
CA VAL A 139 9.25 22.73 -9.49
C VAL A 139 9.90 21.53 -8.78
N THR A 140 11.21 21.57 -8.62
CA THR A 140 11.96 20.52 -7.91
C THR A 140 11.52 20.41 -6.45
N ARG A 141 11.33 21.53 -5.74
CA ARG A 141 10.87 21.53 -4.34
C ARG A 141 9.43 21.01 -4.22
N ALA A 142 8.52 21.42 -5.11
CA ALA A 142 7.15 20.90 -5.16
C ALA A 142 7.13 19.38 -5.40
N ARG A 143 7.95 18.91 -6.34
CA ARG A 143 8.10 17.47 -6.65
C ARG A 143 8.64 16.69 -5.46
N GLN A 144 9.66 17.20 -4.78
CA GLN A 144 10.25 16.56 -3.60
C GLN A 144 9.21 16.42 -2.48
N VAL A 145 8.44 17.48 -2.22
CA VAL A 145 7.34 17.46 -1.23
C VAL A 145 6.28 16.44 -1.62
N ALA A 146 5.85 16.39 -2.88
CA ALA A 146 4.86 15.43 -3.35
C ALA A 146 5.35 13.97 -3.19
N MET A 147 6.60 13.67 -3.59
CA MET A 147 7.20 12.35 -3.43
C MET A 147 7.30 11.93 -1.96
N PHE A 148 7.65 12.86 -1.07
CA PHE A 148 7.67 12.62 0.37
C PHE A 148 6.29 12.28 0.92
N LEU A 149 5.25 13.04 0.57
CA LEU A 149 3.87 12.79 1.01
C LEU A 149 3.37 11.43 0.54
N VAL A 150 3.63 11.07 -0.72
CA VAL A 150 3.27 9.74 -1.25
C VAL A 150 3.99 8.64 -0.48
N ARG A 151 5.30 8.77 -0.22
CA ARG A 151 6.05 7.76 0.52
C ARG A 151 5.58 7.63 1.97
N HIS A 152 5.28 8.75 2.62
CA HIS A 152 4.98 8.79 4.05
C HIS A 152 3.53 8.40 4.37
N HIS A 153 2.56 8.81 3.55
CA HIS A 153 1.13 8.58 3.82
C HIS A 153 0.51 7.44 3.01
N LEU A 154 1.07 7.10 1.84
CA LEU A 154 0.52 6.07 0.95
C LEU A 154 1.38 4.81 0.87
N ALA A 155 2.50 4.77 1.60
CA ALA A 155 3.44 3.64 1.67
C ALA A 155 3.94 3.09 0.30
N ARG A 156 3.78 3.84 -0.80
CA ARG A 156 4.15 3.41 -2.15
C ARG A 156 5.65 3.17 -2.26
N SER A 157 6.02 2.20 -3.08
CA SER A 157 7.43 1.85 -3.30
C SER A 157 8.17 2.96 -4.07
N LEU A 158 9.48 3.06 -3.89
CA LEU A 158 10.30 4.06 -4.59
C LEU A 158 10.22 3.93 -6.13
N PRO A 159 10.16 2.71 -6.73
CA PRO A 159 9.94 2.55 -8.16
C PRO A 159 8.55 3.02 -8.63
N GLU A 160 7.50 2.78 -7.86
CA GLU A 160 6.15 3.29 -8.19
C GLU A 160 6.10 4.82 -8.13
N ILE A 161 6.74 5.42 -7.14
CA ILE A 161 6.87 6.88 -7.03
C ILE A 161 7.63 7.40 -8.25
N GLY A 162 8.78 6.82 -8.59
CA GLY A 162 9.56 7.21 -9.77
C GLY A 162 8.74 7.25 -11.06
N ARG A 163 7.99 6.16 -11.35
CA ARG A 163 7.07 6.06 -12.50
C ARG A 163 5.99 7.14 -12.50
N ALA A 164 5.31 7.34 -11.37
CA ALA A 164 4.23 8.32 -11.26
C ALA A 164 4.68 9.77 -11.49
N PHE A 165 5.96 10.06 -11.25
CA PHE A 165 6.57 11.36 -11.51
C PHE A 165 7.40 11.32 -12.81
N GLY A 166 6.86 10.78 -13.90
CA GLY A 166 7.49 10.85 -15.24
C GLY A 166 8.71 9.94 -15.40
N ASP A 167 8.56 8.67 -15.01
CA ASP A 167 9.55 7.59 -15.20
C ASP A 167 10.96 7.93 -14.69
N ARG A 168 11.00 8.56 -13.51
CA ARG A 168 12.26 8.88 -12.82
C ARG A 168 12.82 7.67 -12.11
N ASP A 169 14.15 7.59 -12.02
CA ASP A 169 14.83 6.54 -11.26
C ASP A 169 14.40 6.52 -9.79
N HIS A 170 14.30 5.31 -9.25
CA HIS A 170 13.98 5.08 -7.83
C HIS A 170 14.96 5.79 -6.87
N THR A 171 16.22 5.97 -7.29
CA THR A 171 17.24 6.74 -6.56
C THR A 171 16.90 8.23 -6.47
N THR A 172 16.26 8.78 -7.51
CA THR A 172 15.76 10.17 -7.51
C THR A 172 14.60 10.33 -6.54
N ALA A 173 13.69 9.35 -6.50
CA ALA A 173 12.61 9.33 -5.52
C ALA A 173 13.17 9.23 -4.09
N LEU A 174 14.14 8.35 -3.85
CA LEU A 174 14.82 8.20 -2.56
C LEU A 174 15.49 9.49 -2.10
N ALA A 175 16.30 10.10 -2.97
CA ALA A 175 16.98 11.36 -2.66
C ALA A 175 15.99 12.48 -2.32
N SER A 176 14.87 12.54 -3.04
CA SER A 176 13.80 13.52 -2.81
C SER A 176 13.11 13.32 -1.45
N VAL A 177 12.77 12.08 -1.11
CA VAL A 177 12.17 11.71 0.18
C VAL A 177 13.13 12.06 1.33
N ASN A 178 14.39 11.63 1.24
CA ASN A 178 15.40 11.90 2.28
C ASN A 178 15.66 13.40 2.46
N LYS A 179 15.64 14.17 1.36
CA LYS A 179 15.83 15.62 1.42
C LYS A 179 14.73 16.31 2.22
N ILE A 180 13.46 15.95 1.99
CA ILE A 180 12.34 16.54 2.72
C ILE A 180 12.28 16.00 4.15
N ALA A 181 12.61 14.72 4.36
CA ALA A 181 12.68 14.13 5.70
C ALA A 181 13.67 14.90 6.60
N GLY A 182 14.88 15.20 6.12
CA GLY A 182 15.87 15.97 6.88
C GLY A 182 15.49 17.45 7.12
N LEU A 183 14.65 18.03 6.23
CA LEU A 183 14.15 19.40 6.39
C LEU A 183 12.93 19.47 7.30
N LYS A 184 12.15 18.39 7.44
CA LYS A 184 10.92 18.37 8.23
C LYS A 184 11.13 18.83 9.68
N ASP A 185 12.26 18.45 10.27
CA ASP A 185 12.56 18.73 11.67
C ASP A 185 13.34 20.04 11.88
N SER A 186 13.90 20.62 10.81
CA SER A 186 14.79 21.78 10.89
C SER A 186 14.28 23.04 10.17
N ASP A 187 13.31 22.91 9.26
CA ASP A 187 12.73 23.99 8.47
C ASP A 187 11.24 24.13 8.80
N ALA A 188 10.90 25.13 9.61
CA ALA A 188 9.52 25.43 10.01
C ALA A 188 8.59 25.71 8.82
N GLY A 189 9.14 26.24 7.71
CA GLY A 189 8.39 26.47 6.47
C GLY A 189 8.00 25.16 5.81
N ILE A 190 8.92 24.18 5.73
CA ILE A 190 8.59 22.82 5.25
C ILE A 190 7.57 22.16 6.15
N GLN A 191 7.73 22.26 7.47
CA GLN A 191 6.80 21.64 8.42
C GLN A 191 5.37 22.19 8.24
N ALA A 192 5.22 23.50 8.07
CA ALA A 192 3.92 24.13 7.82
C ALA A 192 3.31 23.69 6.48
N VAL A 193 4.12 23.61 5.42
CA VAL A 193 3.70 23.13 4.10
C VAL A 193 3.20 21.68 4.18
N LEU A 194 3.97 20.79 4.80
CA LEU A 194 3.62 19.38 4.95
C LEU A 194 2.33 19.23 5.77
N SER A 195 2.22 19.94 6.90
CA SER A 195 1.03 19.87 7.75
C SER A 195 -0.24 20.31 7.00
N ARG A 196 -0.15 21.40 6.24
CA ARG A 196 -1.28 21.92 5.44
C ARG A 196 -1.69 20.98 4.31
N LEU A 197 -0.73 20.46 3.55
CA LEU A 197 -0.99 19.54 2.46
C LEU A 197 -1.53 18.22 2.97
N SER A 198 -0.98 17.70 4.08
CA SER A 198 -1.48 16.47 4.70
C SER A 198 -2.90 16.63 5.22
N ALA A 199 -3.25 17.76 5.84
CA ALA A 199 -4.63 18.03 6.25
C ALA A 199 -5.60 18.10 5.05
N SER A 200 -5.18 18.69 3.94
CA SER A 200 -6.02 18.79 2.73
C SER A 200 -6.18 17.47 1.98
N LEU A 201 -5.17 16.59 2.02
CA LEU A 201 -5.16 15.33 1.27
C LEU A 201 -5.69 14.16 2.10
N PHE A 202 -5.34 14.11 3.37
CA PHE A 202 -5.56 12.96 4.25
C PHE A 202 -6.38 13.30 5.50
N GLY A 203 -6.86 14.54 5.63
CA GLY A 203 -7.77 14.93 6.69
C GLY A 203 -9.18 14.47 6.37
N GLY A 204 -9.62 13.41 7.05
CA GLY A 204 -10.99 12.93 7.14
C GLY A 204 -11.30 12.56 8.58
#